data_AF-W3X5V8-F1
#
_entry.id   AF-W3X5V8-F1
#
_cell.length_a   1.000
_cell.length_b   1.000
_cell.length_c   1.000
_cell.angle_alpha   90.00
_cell.angle_beta   90.00
_cell.angle_gamma   90.00
#
_symmetry.space_group_name_H-M   'P 1'
#
loop_
_entity.id
_entity.type
_entity.pdbx_description
1 polymer ?
#
loop_
_entity_poly.entity_id
_entity_poly.type
_entity_poly.pdbx_seq_one_letter_code
_entity_poly.pdbx_strand_id
1 'polypeptide(L)'
;MCGEEVGYAISLEGKESERTRLRFCTDGLLLSEAHRNQTFAGYSCIIIDEVHERSLQTDILLLLLKTAIKKRNDLRVILMSATVEAAKFQEYFGGDTPILSISGRQHHVEEYFLPSPAEGKTPATSTSEGETPVLEEEEATPDVVETAVCTALHIHNHMGPGDILIFLSGEQEIYRARAMLMAEATSLEVIPLHASLSKTAHFSSSKVHCQHKRGRDKFDYRKHCLHH
;
A
#
# COMPACT_ATOMS: atom_id res chain seq x y z
N MET A 1 -25.21 8.98 -7.03
CA MET A 1 -24.58 8.72 -5.70
C MET A 1 -24.09 7.28 -5.64
N CYS A 2 -23.23 6.90 -4.69
CA CYS A 2 -22.87 5.48 -4.49
C CYS A 2 -24.14 4.64 -4.22
N GLY A 3 -24.35 3.57 -4.98
CA GLY A 3 -25.54 2.70 -4.99
C GLY A 3 -26.49 2.88 -6.18
N GLU A 4 -26.31 3.91 -7.01
CA GLU A 4 -27.10 4.12 -8.23
C GLU A 4 -26.31 3.63 -9.44
N GLU A 5 -25.63 4.51 -10.19
CA GLU A 5 -24.83 4.15 -11.38
C GLU A 5 -23.50 3.49 -11.02
N VAL A 6 -22.96 3.81 -9.83
CA VAL A 6 -21.73 3.24 -9.28
C VAL A 6 -22.08 2.50 -8.01
N GLY A 7 -21.86 1.19 -8.01
CA GLY A 7 -22.09 0.31 -6.87
C GLY A 7 -20.81 -0.32 -6.38
N TYR A 8 -20.88 -0.94 -5.20
CA TYR A 8 -19.80 -1.76 -4.70
C TYR A 8 -20.32 -2.99 -3.97
N ALA A 9 -19.53 -4.04 -3.92
CA ALA A 9 -19.79 -5.22 -3.12
C ALA A 9 -18.50 -5.82 -2.58
N ILE A 10 -18.44 -5.93 -1.26
CA ILE A 10 -17.38 -6.56 -0.49
C ILE A 10 -17.96 -7.73 0.30
N SER A 11 -17.12 -8.47 1.03
CA SER A 11 -17.64 -9.53 1.90
C SER A 11 -18.64 -8.95 2.91
N LEU A 12 -19.83 -9.55 2.99
CA LEU A 12 -20.94 -9.22 3.90
C LEU A 12 -21.63 -7.86 3.70
N GLU A 13 -21.21 -7.04 2.73
CA GLU A 13 -21.83 -5.74 2.49
C GLU A 13 -21.75 -5.32 1.02
N GLY A 14 -22.82 -4.72 0.51
CA GLY A 14 -22.83 -4.13 -0.82
C GLY A 14 -23.90 -3.06 -0.96
N LYS A 15 -23.71 -2.18 -1.93
CA LYS A 15 -24.69 -1.16 -2.29
C LYS A 15 -24.76 -1.07 -3.81
N GLU A 16 -25.83 -1.62 -4.36
CA GLU A 16 -26.08 -1.75 -5.79
C GLU A 16 -27.58 -1.56 -6.06
N SER A 17 -27.91 -1.21 -7.30
CA SER A 17 -29.29 -1.14 -7.79
C SER A 17 -29.35 -1.60 -9.24
N GLU A 18 -30.57 -1.71 -9.78
CA GLU A 18 -30.77 -2.02 -11.22
C GLU A 18 -30.15 -0.96 -12.15
N ARG A 19 -29.83 0.23 -11.63
CA ARG A 19 -29.17 1.31 -12.38
C ARG A 19 -27.64 1.19 -12.38
N THR A 20 -27.06 0.25 -11.64
CA THR A 20 -25.61 0.12 -11.49
C THR A 20 -24.97 -0.31 -12.80
N ARG A 21 -24.03 0.50 -13.28
CA ARG A 21 -23.26 0.29 -14.51
C ARG A 21 -21.79 0.03 -14.25
N LEU A 22 -21.27 0.53 -13.14
CA LEU A 22 -19.92 0.28 -12.66
C LEU A 22 -19.99 -0.33 -11.27
N ARG A 23 -19.42 -1.52 -11.11
CA ARG A 23 -19.38 -2.24 -9.84
C ARG A 23 -17.93 -2.41 -9.38
N PHE A 24 -17.63 -1.93 -8.19
CA PHE A 24 -16.38 -2.25 -7.50
C PHE A 24 -16.58 -3.47 -6.61
N CYS A 25 -15.74 -4.48 -6.73
CA CYS A 25 -15.82 -5.63 -5.84
C CYS A 25 -14.45 -6.23 -5.57
N THR A 26 -14.37 -7.04 -4.51
CA THR A 26 -13.17 -7.82 -4.25
C THR A 26 -13.06 -8.97 -5.24
N ASP A 27 -11.83 -9.34 -5.57
CA ASP A 27 -11.50 -10.49 -6.41
C ASP A 27 -12.18 -11.78 -5.91
N GLY A 28 -12.17 -12.02 -4.59
CA GLY A 28 -12.85 -13.16 -3.97
C GLY A 28 -14.37 -13.20 -4.18
N LEU A 29 -15.05 -12.04 -4.23
CA LEU A 29 -16.49 -12.00 -4.49
C LEU A 29 -16.79 -12.31 -5.96
N LEU A 30 -16.03 -11.70 -6.88
CA LEU A 30 -16.18 -11.96 -8.32
C LEU A 30 -15.82 -13.42 -8.66
N LEU A 31 -14.78 -13.98 -8.04
CA LEU A 31 -14.42 -15.39 -8.18
C LEU A 31 -15.54 -16.32 -7.69
N SER A 32 -16.17 -15.98 -6.56
CA SER A 32 -17.32 -16.74 -6.04
C SER A 32 -18.52 -16.67 -6.97
N GLU A 33 -18.73 -15.54 -7.65
CA GLU A 33 -19.76 -15.40 -8.68
C GLU A 33 -19.43 -16.25 -9.92
N ALA A 34 -18.17 -16.22 -10.37
CA ALA A 34 -17.68 -16.96 -11.54
C ALA A 34 -17.91 -18.47 -11.43
N HIS A 35 -17.95 -19.02 -10.21
CA HIS A 35 -18.30 -20.42 -9.97
C HIS A 35 -19.70 -20.80 -10.49
N ARG A 36 -20.68 -19.90 -10.33
CA ARG A 36 -22.06 -20.08 -10.82
C ARG A 36 -22.25 -19.51 -12.23
N ASN A 37 -21.51 -18.46 -12.56
CA ASN A 37 -21.60 -17.70 -13.80
C ASN A 37 -20.26 -17.74 -14.56
N GLN A 38 -19.92 -18.90 -15.12
CA GLN A 38 -18.61 -19.10 -15.79
C GLN A 38 -18.43 -18.26 -17.06
N THR A 39 -19.52 -17.75 -17.65
CA THR A 39 -19.47 -16.87 -18.82
C THR A 39 -19.42 -15.40 -18.44
N PHE A 40 -19.47 -15.07 -17.14
CA PHE A 40 -19.59 -13.69 -16.65
C PHE A 40 -20.74 -12.93 -17.32
N ALA A 41 -21.89 -13.62 -17.51
CA ALA A 41 -23.10 -13.01 -18.04
C ALA A 41 -23.51 -11.80 -17.18
N GLY A 42 -23.90 -10.69 -17.81
CA GLY A 42 -24.17 -9.43 -17.15
C GLY A 42 -22.98 -8.44 -17.15
N TYR A 43 -21.77 -8.92 -17.41
CA TYR A 43 -20.59 -8.07 -17.60
C TYR A 43 -20.24 -7.97 -19.09
N SER A 44 -19.99 -6.74 -19.54
CA SER A 44 -19.39 -6.44 -20.85
C SER A 44 -17.89 -6.14 -20.75
N CYS A 45 -17.43 -5.69 -19.59
CA CYS A 45 -16.04 -5.41 -19.30
C CYS A 45 -15.73 -5.77 -17.85
N ILE A 46 -14.59 -6.41 -17.62
CA ILE A 46 -14.04 -6.67 -16.29
C ILE A 46 -12.66 -6.03 -16.23
N ILE A 47 -12.42 -5.24 -15.19
CA ILE A 47 -11.12 -4.62 -14.91
C ILE A 47 -10.58 -5.29 -13.65
N ILE A 48 -9.40 -5.88 -13.76
CA ILE A 48 -8.68 -6.41 -12.60
C ILE A 48 -7.57 -5.43 -12.27
N ASP A 49 -7.68 -4.80 -11.11
CA ASP A 49 -6.70 -3.86 -10.59
C ASP A 49 -5.64 -4.58 -9.76
N GLU A 50 -4.46 -3.97 -9.65
CA GLU A 50 -3.33 -4.48 -8.87
C GLU A 50 -2.97 -5.95 -9.13
N VAL A 51 -3.01 -6.39 -10.40
CA VAL A 51 -2.68 -7.78 -10.77
C VAL A 51 -1.25 -8.20 -10.40
N HIS A 52 -0.40 -7.24 -10.03
CA HIS A 52 0.97 -7.47 -9.60
C HIS A 52 1.09 -7.99 -8.17
N GLU A 53 0.04 -7.91 -7.34
CA GLU A 53 0.05 -8.49 -5.99
C GLU A 53 -0.04 -10.03 -5.98
N ARG A 54 -0.30 -10.65 -7.14
CA ARG A 54 -0.24 -12.11 -7.35
C ARG A 54 -1.02 -12.92 -6.31
N SER A 55 -2.22 -12.45 -5.94
CA SER A 55 -3.10 -13.18 -5.02
C SER A 55 -3.60 -14.49 -5.67
N LEU A 56 -3.77 -15.55 -4.88
CA LEU A 56 -4.32 -16.83 -5.37
C LEU A 56 -5.70 -16.64 -6.02
N GLN A 57 -6.53 -15.76 -5.44
CA GLN A 57 -7.87 -15.49 -5.94
C GLN A 57 -7.82 -14.82 -7.32
N THR A 58 -6.94 -13.82 -7.48
CA THR A 58 -6.70 -13.15 -8.76
C THR A 58 -6.16 -14.12 -9.81
N ASP A 59 -5.19 -14.97 -9.47
CA ASP A 59 -4.62 -15.94 -10.42
C ASP A 59 -5.68 -16.95 -10.94
N ILE A 60 -6.54 -17.47 -10.06
CA ILE A 60 -7.66 -18.34 -10.45
C ILE A 60 -8.68 -17.56 -11.30
N LEU A 61 -8.99 -16.33 -10.92
CA LEU A 61 -9.92 -15.48 -11.68
C LEU A 61 -9.40 -15.20 -13.10
N LEU A 62 -8.11 -14.92 -13.27
CA LEU A 62 -7.48 -14.74 -14.58
C LEU A 62 -7.59 -16.01 -15.45
N LEU A 63 -7.46 -17.20 -14.87
CA LEU A 63 -7.66 -18.47 -15.58
C LEU A 63 -9.11 -18.62 -16.08
N LEU A 64 -10.09 -18.28 -15.24
CA LEU A 64 -11.50 -18.31 -15.63
C LEU A 64 -11.82 -17.28 -16.71
N LEU A 65 -11.29 -16.06 -16.58
CA LEU A 65 -11.47 -14.99 -17.56
C LEU A 65 -10.86 -15.34 -18.91
N LYS A 66 -9.63 -15.89 -18.93
CA LYS A 66 -8.98 -16.39 -20.16
C LYS A 66 -9.83 -17.45 -20.87
N THR A 67 -10.57 -18.26 -20.12
CA THR A 67 -11.50 -19.25 -20.69
C THR A 67 -12.80 -18.59 -21.19
N ALA A 68 -13.31 -17.60 -20.47
CA ALA A 68 -14.54 -16.89 -20.81
C ALA A 68 -14.40 -16.05 -22.09
N ILE A 69 -13.31 -15.28 -22.25
CA ILE A 69 -13.09 -14.44 -23.44
C ILE A 69 -12.95 -15.26 -24.73
N LYS A 70 -12.54 -16.53 -24.65
CA LYS A 70 -12.52 -17.45 -25.80
C LYS A 70 -13.93 -17.85 -26.24
N LYS A 71 -14.89 -17.86 -25.32
CA LYS A 71 -16.29 -18.21 -25.57
C LYS A 71 -17.15 -16.99 -25.88
N ARG A 72 -16.74 -15.80 -25.43
CA ARG A 72 -17.46 -14.54 -25.54
C ARG A 72 -16.60 -13.46 -26.20
N ASN A 73 -16.93 -13.16 -27.44
CA ASN A 73 -16.31 -12.09 -28.22
C ASN A 73 -16.76 -10.69 -27.80
N ASP A 74 -17.81 -10.57 -26.99
CA ASP A 74 -18.35 -9.32 -26.47
C ASP A 74 -17.77 -8.92 -25.10
N LEU A 75 -17.12 -9.84 -24.39
CA LEU A 75 -16.51 -9.60 -23.07
C LEU A 75 -15.09 -9.03 -23.23
N ARG A 76 -14.84 -7.87 -22.61
CA ARG A 76 -13.51 -7.26 -22.53
C ARG A 76 -12.89 -7.48 -21.15
N VAL A 77 -11.58 -7.71 -21.10
CA VAL A 77 -10.82 -7.81 -19.86
C VAL A 77 -9.66 -6.82 -19.91
N ILE A 78 -9.54 -6.00 -18.88
CA ILE A 78 -8.45 -5.02 -18.72
C ILE A 78 -7.69 -5.38 -17.44
N LEU A 79 -6.37 -5.46 -17.54
CA LEU A 79 -5.49 -5.69 -16.40
C LEU A 79 -4.75 -4.41 -16.09
N MET A 80 -4.85 -3.94 -14.85
CA MET A 80 -4.15 -2.76 -14.36
C MET A 80 -3.06 -3.20 -13.38
N SER A 81 -1.86 -2.64 -13.57
CA SER A 81 -0.67 -2.95 -12.78
C SER A 81 0.18 -1.69 -12.63
N ALA A 82 0.73 -1.48 -11.44
CA ALA A 82 1.74 -0.46 -11.18
C ALA A 82 3.14 -0.86 -11.67
N THR A 83 3.39 -2.15 -11.93
CA THR A 83 4.72 -2.67 -12.29
C THR A 83 4.86 -2.94 -13.79
N VAL A 84 6.11 -2.99 -14.26
CA VAL A 84 6.50 -3.15 -15.68
C VAL A 84 6.31 -4.59 -16.19
N GLU A 85 5.78 -5.52 -15.37
CA GLU A 85 5.65 -6.94 -15.74
C GLU A 85 4.51 -7.26 -16.74
N ALA A 86 4.00 -6.25 -17.45
CA ALA A 86 2.90 -6.39 -18.42
C ALA A 86 3.18 -7.45 -19.51
N ALA A 87 4.45 -7.67 -19.87
CA ALA A 87 4.85 -8.69 -20.85
C ALA A 87 4.43 -10.11 -20.45
N LYS A 88 4.50 -10.47 -19.16
CA LYS A 88 4.08 -11.79 -18.67
C LYS A 88 2.59 -12.02 -18.87
N PHE A 89 1.78 -10.97 -18.64
CA PHE A 89 0.34 -11.02 -18.88
C PHE A 89 0.01 -11.06 -20.37
N GLN A 90 0.73 -10.30 -21.20
CA GLN A 90 0.58 -10.36 -22.65
C GLN A 90 0.83 -11.78 -23.18
N GLU A 91 1.94 -12.40 -22.79
CA GLU A 91 2.25 -13.80 -23.14
C GLU A 91 1.16 -14.76 -22.65
N TYR A 92 0.76 -14.62 -21.38
CA TYR A 92 -0.29 -15.47 -20.79
C TYR A 92 -1.61 -15.39 -21.57
N PHE A 93 -2.00 -14.23 -22.09
CA PHE A 93 -3.24 -14.06 -22.86
C PHE A 93 -3.09 -14.34 -24.37
N GLY A 94 -1.92 -14.76 -24.84
CA GLY A 94 -1.71 -15.20 -26.23
C GLY A 94 -0.77 -14.34 -27.06
N GLY A 95 0.01 -13.44 -26.44
CA GLY A 95 1.09 -12.68 -27.08
C GLY A 95 0.66 -11.44 -27.85
N ASP A 96 -0.58 -11.36 -28.35
CA ASP A 96 -1.06 -10.24 -29.18
C ASP A 96 -1.86 -9.18 -28.40
N THR A 97 -1.88 -9.26 -27.07
CA THR A 97 -2.62 -8.30 -26.23
C THR A 97 -1.92 -6.94 -26.20
N PRO A 98 -2.61 -5.83 -26.51
CA PRO A 98 -2.00 -4.50 -26.48
C PRO A 98 -1.62 -4.09 -25.05
N ILE A 99 -0.38 -3.61 -24.88
CA ILE A 99 0.09 -3.00 -23.63
C ILE A 99 0.01 -1.48 -23.76
N LEU A 100 -0.72 -0.86 -22.83
CA LEU A 100 -0.70 0.59 -22.64
C LEU A 100 0.14 0.93 -21.41
N SER A 101 1.25 1.63 -21.61
CA SER A 101 2.08 2.15 -20.52
C SER A 101 1.81 3.64 -20.34
N ILE A 102 1.50 4.05 -19.12
CA ILE A 102 1.36 5.45 -18.73
C ILE A 102 2.55 5.78 -17.83
N SER A 103 3.48 6.59 -18.32
CA SER A 103 4.63 7.02 -17.52
C SER A 103 4.14 7.86 -16.34
N GLY A 104 4.34 7.35 -15.12
CA GLY A 104 4.12 8.10 -13.90
C GLY A 104 5.07 9.30 -13.80
N ARG A 105 4.62 10.37 -13.16
CA ARG A 105 5.53 11.46 -12.76
C ARG A 105 6.18 11.04 -11.45
N GLN A 106 7.46 10.66 -11.51
CA GLN A 106 8.24 10.44 -10.30
C GLN A 106 8.89 11.76 -9.88
N HIS A 107 8.65 12.17 -8.64
CA HIS A 107 9.38 13.27 -8.03
C HIS A 107 10.66 12.68 -7.41
N HIS A 108 11.74 13.46 -7.42
CA HIS A 108 12.99 13.03 -6.79
C HIS A 108 12.79 12.80 -5.30
N VAL A 109 13.20 11.63 -4.81
CA VAL A 109 13.15 11.23 -3.39
C VAL A 109 14.58 11.14 -2.90
N GLU A 110 14.87 11.83 -1.79
CA GLU A 110 16.15 11.67 -1.09
C GLU A 110 16.03 10.54 -0.07
N GLU A 111 16.91 9.55 -0.18
CA GLU A 111 17.00 8.40 0.70
C GLU A 111 18.05 8.64 1.78
N TYR A 112 17.69 8.30 3.03
CA TYR A 112 18.58 8.39 4.18
C TYR A 112 18.62 7.02 4.86
N PHE A 113 19.81 6.58 5.25
CA PHE A 113 20.00 5.31 5.95
C PHE A 113 20.47 5.59 7.37
N LEU A 114 19.87 4.90 8.34
CA LEU A 114 20.36 4.94 9.71
C LEU A 114 21.62 4.07 9.82
N PRO A 115 22.61 4.46 10.64
CA PRO A 115 23.80 3.64 10.85
C PRO A 115 23.39 2.27 11.42
N SER A 116 24.04 1.22 10.94
CA SER A 116 23.79 -0.14 11.43
C SER A 116 24.14 -0.23 12.92
N PRO A 117 23.37 -0.98 13.74
CA PRO A 117 23.72 -1.23 15.14
C PRO A 117 25.17 -1.70 15.36
N ALA A 118 25.74 -2.39 14.35
CA ALA A 118 27.11 -2.91 14.39
C ALA A 118 28.21 -1.86 14.12
N GLU A 119 27.87 -0.69 13.56
CA GLU A 119 28.85 0.32 13.11
C GLU A 119 29.28 1.34 14.18
N GLY A 120 28.69 1.25 15.38
CA GLY A 120 29.04 2.11 16.52
C GLY A 120 30.31 1.73 17.29
N LYS A 121 31.00 0.63 16.93
CA LYS A 121 32.24 0.19 17.60
C LYS A 121 33.47 0.89 16.99
N THR A 122 33.81 2.09 17.48
CA THR A 122 35.17 2.64 17.31
C THR A 122 36.20 1.67 17.90
N PRO A 123 37.30 1.33 17.21
CA PRO A 123 38.38 0.55 17.81
C PRO A 123 39.05 1.43 18.88
N ALA A 124 38.77 1.14 20.15
CA ALA A 124 39.52 1.72 21.25
C ALA A 124 40.97 1.22 21.18
N THR A 125 41.86 2.19 21.03
CA THR A 125 43.32 2.17 21.08
C THR A 125 43.91 1.07 21.97
N SER A 126 44.92 0.39 21.42
CA SER A 126 45.80 -0.58 22.06
C SER A 126 46.29 -0.18 23.46
N THR A 127 45.99 -0.99 24.48
CA THR A 127 46.84 -1.18 25.67
C THR A 127 46.59 -2.55 26.32
N SER A 128 47.67 -3.35 26.35
CA SER A 128 48.04 -4.47 27.25
C SER A 128 47.00 -5.49 27.76
N GLU A 129 47.24 -6.74 27.33
CA GLU A 129 47.20 -8.02 28.07
C GLU A 129 46.35 -8.14 29.35
N GLY A 130 45.33 -9.03 29.29
CA GLY A 130 44.61 -9.56 30.44
C GLY A 130 43.35 -10.31 30.02
N GLU A 131 43.33 -11.64 30.19
CA GLU A 131 42.24 -12.55 29.82
C GLU A 131 40.92 -12.22 30.54
N THR A 132 39.82 -12.08 29.79
CA THR A 132 38.43 -12.12 30.31
C THR A 132 37.50 -12.79 29.28
N PRO A 133 36.43 -13.48 29.73
CA PRO A 133 35.66 -14.42 28.92
C PRO A 133 34.76 -13.69 27.91
N VAL A 134 34.62 -14.29 26.73
CA VAL A 134 33.67 -13.89 25.68
C VAL A 134 32.26 -14.10 26.22
N LEU A 135 31.66 -13.05 26.77
CA LEU A 135 30.22 -12.95 26.90
C LEU A 135 29.71 -12.51 25.53
N GLU A 136 28.91 -13.36 24.90
CA GLU A 136 28.12 -13.00 23.72
C GLU A 136 27.21 -11.84 24.12
N GLU A 137 27.63 -10.60 23.85
CA GLU A 137 26.74 -9.45 23.93
C GLU A 137 25.67 -9.66 22.87
N GLU A 138 24.48 -10.11 23.28
CA GLU A 138 23.27 -10.00 22.46
C GLU A 138 23.18 -8.54 22.01
N GLU A 139 23.53 -8.26 20.76
CA GLU A 139 23.35 -6.93 20.18
C GLU A 139 21.86 -6.60 20.28
N ALA A 140 21.52 -5.70 21.20
CA ALA A 140 20.15 -5.28 21.42
C ALA A 140 19.59 -4.76 20.09
N THR A 141 18.59 -5.45 19.56
CA THR A 141 17.91 -5.02 18.35
C THR A 141 17.23 -3.68 18.65
N PRO A 142 17.49 -2.62 17.86
CA PRO A 142 16.85 -1.34 18.10
C PRO A 142 15.33 -1.49 18.00
N ASP A 143 14.61 -0.87 18.92
CA ASP A 143 13.14 -0.84 18.85
C ASP A 143 12.74 -0.04 17.61
N VAL A 144 12.18 -0.74 16.62
CA VAL A 144 11.77 -0.18 15.34
C VAL A 144 10.74 0.93 15.53
N VAL A 145 9.81 0.76 16.48
CA VAL A 145 8.77 1.75 16.76
C VAL A 145 9.36 3.02 17.33
N GLU A 146 10.26 2.88 18.32
CA GLU A 146 10.93 4.03 18.93
C GLU A 146 11.80 4.76 17.92
N THR A 147 12.57 4.02 17.12
CA THR A 147 13.41 4.56 16.05
C THR A 147 12.58 5.34 15.03
N ALA A 148 11.44 4.79 14.59
CA ALA A 148 10.53 5.45 13.66
C ALA A 148 9.92 6.74 14.25
N VAL A 149 9.52 6.72 15.53
CA VAL A 149 8.98 7.89 16.23
C VAL A 149 10.04 8.98 16.37
N CYS A 150 11.24 8.64 16.85
CA CYS A 150 12.35 9.59 16.98
C CYS A 150 12.69 10.22 15.62
N THR A 151 12.70 9.43 14.56
CA THR A 151 12.98 9.92 13.21
C THR A 151 11.88 10.84 12.69
N ALA A 152 10.61 10.48 12.90
CA ALA A 152 9.49 11.34 12.53
C ALA A 152 9.49 12.68 13.28
N LEU A 153 9.82 12.69 14.58
CA LEU A 153 9.99 13.92 15.35
C LEU A 153 11.19 14.73 14.87
N HIS A 154 12.30 14.07 14.51
CA HIS A 154 13.44 14.76 13.92
C HIS A 154 13.06 15.46 12.62
N ILE A 155 12.36 14.76 11.72
CA ILE A 155 11.85 15.32 10.45
C ILE A 155 10.93 16.51 10.73
N HIS A 156 9.93 16.35 11.62
CA HIS A 156 8.98 17.41 11.96
C HIS A 156 9.66 18.69 12.47
N ASN A 157 10.73 18.55 13.26
CA ASN A 157 11.41 19.69 13.88
C ASN A 157 12.48 20.34 13.00
N HIS A 158 13.06 19.61 12.05
CA HIS A 158 14.23 20.09 11.29
C HIS A 158 13.97 20.22 9.79
N MET A 159 12.95 19.56 9.27
CA MET A 159 12.58 19.64 7.86
C MET A 159 11.46 20.65 7.65
N GLY A 160 11.33 21.15 6.41
CA GLY A 160 10.27 22.08 6.04
C GLY A 160 8.87 21.45 6.14
N PRO A 161 7.81 22.24 5.86
CA PRO A 161 6.44 21.76 5.93
C PRO A 161 6.20 20.58 4.97
N GLY A 162 5.54 19.53 5.46
CA GLY A 162 5.17 18.34 4.69
C GLY A 162 4.51 17.27 5.57
N ASP A 163 3.79 16.34 4.94
CA ASP A 163 3.22 15.18 5.62
C ASP A 163 4.27 14.06 5.78
N ILE A 164 4.24 13.33 6.89
CA ILE A 164 5.13 12.19 7.17
C ILE A 164 4.33 10.89 7.08
N LEU A 165 4.79 9.94 6.26
CA LEU A 165 4.23 8.60 6.17
C LEU A 165 5.18 7.60 6.85
N ILE A 166 4.69 6.90 7.88
CA ILE A 166 5.45 5.90 8.63
C ILE A 166 4.87 4.52 8.32
N PHE A 167 5.72 3.58 7.93
CA PHE A 167 5.36 2.17 7.73
C PHE A 167 5.70 1.36 8.98
N LEU A 168 4.72 0.63 9.49
CA LEU A 168 4.84 -0.23 10.67
C LEU A 168 4.15 -1.57 10.38
N SER A 169 4.58 -2.63 11.06
CA SER A 169 4.26 -4.01 10.69
C SER A 169 2.86 -4.43 11.13
N GLY A 170 2.29 -3.77 12.15
CA GLY A 170 1.00 -4.18 12.71
C GLY A 170 0.28 -3.12 13.52
N GLU A 171 -0.98 -3.43 13.84
CA GLU A 171 -1.89 -2.52 14.54
C GLU A 171 -1.37 -2.07 15.92
N GLN A 172 -0.78 -2.99 16.69
CA GLN A 172 -0.20 -2.67 18.00
C GLN A 172 0.94 -1.65 17.90
N GLU A 173 1.84 -1.84 16.93
CA GLU A 173 2.94 -0.91 16.65
C GLU A 173 2.42 0.46 16.20
N ILE A 174 1.41 0.48 15.32
CA ILE A 174 0.77 1.71 14.84
C ILE A 174 0.20 2.53 16.00
N TYR A 175 -0.54 1.90 16.91
CA TYR A 175 -1.11 2.61 18.06
C TYR A 175 -0.07 3.00 19.10
N ARG A 176 0.98 2.20 19.29
CA ARG A 176 2.11 2.54 20.16
C ARG A 176 2.85 3.77 19.62
N ALA A 177 3.21 3.78 18.34
CA ALA A 177 3.84 4.92 17.68
C ALA A 177 2.97 6.18 17.77
N ARG A 178 1.67 6.04 17.54
CA ARG A 178 0.71 7.14 17.65
C ARG A 178 0.68 7.74 19.05
N ALA A 179 0.63 6.91 20.09
CA ALA A 179 0.59 7.38 21.48
C ALA A 179 1.86 8.19 21.82
N MET A 180 3.03 7.70 21.39
CA MET A 180 4.29 8.42 21.55
C MET A 180 4.29 9.74 20.76
N LEU A 181 3.98 9.73 19.46
CA LEU A 181 3.96 10.97 18.67
C LEU A 181 3.02 12.06 19.24
N MET A 182 1.85 11.66 19.76
CA MET A 182 0.89 12.59 20.35
C MET A 182 1.31 13.11 21.74
N ALA A 183 2.15 12.37 22.48
CA ALA A 183 2.67 12.83 23.75
C ALA A 183 3.83 13.84 23.56
N GLU A 184 4.66 13.63 22.54
CA GLU A 184 5.85 14.43 22.28
C GLU A 184 5.57 15.67 21.43
N ALA A 185 4.57 15.65 20.55
CA ALA A 185 4.27 16.74 19.63
C ALA A 185 2.76 17.02 19.48
N THR A 186 2.28 18.02 20.23
CA THR A 186 0.87 18.45 20.20
C THR A 186 0.45 19.13 18.90
N SER A 187 1.41 19.57 18.09
CA SER A 187 1.15 20.18 16.78
C SER A 187 0.93 19.17 15.65
N LEU A 188 1.23 17.88 15.88
CA LEU A 188 1.08 16.83 14.87
C LEU A 188 -0.35 16.28 14.87
N GLU A 189 -0.95 16.20 13.69
CA GLU A 189 -2.16 15.41 13.46
C GLU A 189 -1.76 13.96 13.10
N VAL A 190 -1.89 13.04 14.04
CA VAL A 190 -1.46 11.64 13.85
C VAL A 190 -2.64 10.73 13.52
N ILE A 191 -2.63 10.17 12.31
CA ILE A 191 -3.72 9.36 11.75
C ILE A 191 -3.26 7.91 11.57
N PRO A 192 -3.82 6.94 12.32
CA PRO A 192 -3.52 5.54 12.10
C PRO A 192 -4.20 5.05 10.81
N LEU A 193 -3.53 4.15 10.09
CA LEU A 193 -4.08 3.48 8.90
C LEU A 193 -3.73 1.98 8.93
N HIS A 194 -4.74 1.12 9.07
CA HIS A 194 -4.61 -0.33 9.03
C HIS A 194 -5.91 -0.98 8.53
N ALA A 195 -5.84 -2.26 8.13
CA ALA A 195 -6.96 -2.98 7.50
C ALA A 195 -8.22 -3.15 8.39
N SER A 196 -8.06 -3.11 9.72
CA SER A 196 -9.16 -3.30 10.68
C SER A 196 -9.99 -2.03 10.94
N LEU A 197 -9.63 -0.88 10.36
CA LEU A 197 -10.34 0.37 10.61
C LEU A 197 -11.79 0.33 10.10
N SER A 198 -12.71 0.90 10.88
CA SER A 198 -14.10 1.03 10.43
C SER A 198 -14.21 1.97 9.21
N LYS A 199 -15.25 1.78 8.39
CA LYS A 199 -15.51 2.67 7.23
C LYS A 199 -15.61 4.15 7.62
N THR A 200 -16.20 4.45 8.77
CA THR A 200 -16.30 5.81 9.31
C THR A 200 -14.91 6.37 9.66
N ALA A 201 -14.04 5.55 10.25
CA ALA A 201 -12.66 5.93 10.54
C ALA A 201 -11.85 6.14 9.25
N HIS A 202 -11.93 5.21 8.29
CA HIS A 202 -11.32 5.37 6.97
C HIS A 202 -11.80 6.63 6.24
N PHE A 203 -13.08 6.97 6.32
CA PHE A 203 -13.64 8.16 5.69
C PHE A 203 -13.15 9.46 6.36
N SER A 204 -13.00 9.46 7.68
CA SER A 204 -12.38 10.57 8.41
C SER A 204 -10.90 10.73 8.04
N SER A 205 -10.13 9.64 7.96
CA SER A 205 -8.74 9.66 7.47
C SER A 205 -8.64 10.13 6.01
N SER A 206 -9.61 9.74 5.16
CA SER A 206 -9.69 10.15 3.75
C SER A 206 -10.02 11.64 3.58
N LYS A 207 -10.71 12.26 4.53
CA LYS A 207 -11.00 13.70 4.53
C LYS A 207 -9.76 14.53 4.82
N VAL A 208 -8.83 14.06 5.66
CA VAL A 208 -7.58 14.79 5.96
C VAL A 208 -6.70 14.89 4.71
N HIS A 209 -6.66 13.83 3.89
CA HIS A 209 -6.01 13.83 2.58
C HIS A 209 -6.57 14.90 1.60
N CYS A 210 -7.78 15.39 1.83
CA CYS A 210 -8.48 16.32 0.94
C CYS A 210 -8.47 17.78 1.45
N GLN A 211 -8.35 18.02 2.76
CA GLN A 211 -8.38 19.38 3.32
C GLN A 211 -7.06 20.15 3.11
N HIS A 212 -5.91 19.48 3.11
CA HIS A 212 -4.63 20.12 2.76
C HIS A 212 -4.55 20.55 1.28
N LYS A 213 -5.43 20.06 0.40
CA LYS A 213 -5.46 20.43 -1.04
C LYS A 213 -6.16 21.76 -1.34
N ARG A 214 -6.75 22.45 -0.36
CA ARG A 214 -7.57 23.67 -0.60
C ARG A 214 -6.94 24.99 -0.18
N GLY A 215 -5.76 25.01 0.41
CA GLY A 215 -5.13 26.24 0.90
C GLY A 215 -3.66 26.33 0.56
N ARG A 216 -3.35 27.11 -0.49
CA ARG A 216 -2.03 27.52 -0.97
C ARG A 216 -1.39 26.60 -2.01
N ASP A 217 -0.60 27.26 -2.84
CA ASP A 217 -0.12 26.84 -4.15
C ASP A 217 0.45 25.42 -4.22
N LYS A 218 0.37 24.84 -5.42
CA LYS A 218 1.00 23.58 -5.80
C LYS A 218 2.50 23.65 -5.47
N PHE A 219 2.91 23.15 -4.31
CA PHE A 219 4.31 23.07 -3.92
C PHE A 219 4.76 21.63 -3.73
N ASP A 220 6.03 21.47 -4.08
CA ASP A 220 6.84 20.28 -4.29
C ASP A 220 6.73 19.27 -3.13
N TYR A 221 6.18 18.10 -3.40
CA TYR A 221 6.19 16.98 -2.45
C TYR A 221 7.61 16.39 -2.42
N ARG A 222 8.44 16.83 -1.47
CA ARG A 222 9.62 16.05 -1.05
C ARG A 222 9.11 14.91 -0.19
N LYS A 223 8.91 13.74 -0.81
CA LYS A 223 8.72 12.50 -0.07
C LYS A 223 10.08 12.04 0.42
N HIS A 224 10.22 11.82 1.72
CA HIS A 224 11.34 11.07 2.29
C HIS A 224 10.82 9.67 2.60
N CYS A 225 11.28 8.67 1.85
CA CYS A 225 11.04 7.26 2.18
C CYS A 225 12.29 6.76 2.90
N LEU A 226 12.13 6.30 4.13
CA LEU A 226 13.17 5.61 4.89
C LEU A 226 12.88 4.12 4.81
N HIS A 227 13.78 3.37 4.19
CA HIS A 227 13.79 1.91 4.27
C HIS A 227 14.77 1.49 5.38
N HIS A 228 14.35 0.52 6.18
CA HIS A 228 15.23 -0.24 7.06
C HIS A 228 16.09 -1.21 6.25
#